data_AF-A0A921GRY7-F1
#
_entry.id   AF-A0A921GRY7-F1
#
_cell.length_a   1.000
_cell.length_b   1.000
_cell.length_c   1.000
_cell.angle_alpha   90.00
_cell.angle_beta   90.00
_cell.angle_gamma   90.00
#
_symmetry.space_group_name_H-M   'P 1'
#
loop_
_entity.id
_entity.type
_entity.pdbx_description
1 polymer ?
#
loop_
_entity_poly.entity_id
_entity_poly.type
_entity_poly.pdbx_seq_one_letter_code
_entity_poly.pdbx_strand_id
1 'polypeptide(L)'
;RDVQLAPRLAEAWPALSALLAWRVPVGVDIDRQLAHVDFELKRNGIVEPVPLGLEVPGRLLGAGERARLNAPTALERARAVRDAVRRVRAAGEELPGSGMAFRQVVAGHGYLLARTTGPTGTSAPTGFVVGGNLGAQDDAAAVLAGLLEETWERVPAPDAEVVERLRGVEEHFGVRVLPEGFTLEEAPGAADVLVPGARVCFSGTVHSPRHGFLEKEELHAMAEARGLVAVPNLTKTRTDVLVVAEAGSQSTKAKNAAKWEKPVLTAEEFLEWVG
;
A
#
# COMPACT_ATOMS: atom_id res chain seq x y z
N ARG A 1 -5.51 5.64 4.98
CA ARG A 1 -4.24 6.36 4.78
C ARG A 1 -3.16 5.55 5.46
N ASP A 2 -2.56 4.58 4.77
CA ASP A 2 -1.62 3.62 5.39
C ASP A 2 -0.31 3.46 4.62
N VAL A 3 -0.11 4.20 3.53
CA VAL A 3 0.91 3.88 2.53
C VAL A 3 2.34 4.13 3.03
N GLN A 4 2.56 5.12 3.90
CA GLN A 4 3.90 5.45 4.40
C GLN A 4 4.49 4.36 5.30
N LEU A 5 3.65 3.73 6.13
CA LEU A 5 4.02 2.64 7.03
C LEU A 5 3.61 1.27 6.48
N ALA A 6 3.09 1.19 5.26
CA ALA A 6 2.72 -0.09 4.67
C ALA A 6 4.00 -0.89 4.34
N PRO A 7 4.04 -2.18 4.71
CA PRO A 7 5.14 -3.03 4.32
C PRO A 7 5.12 -3.22 2.81
N ARG A 8 6.31 -3.24 2.21
CA ARG A 8 6.50 -3.77 0.86
C ARG A 8 6.19 -5.26 0.86
N LEU A 9 5.88 -5.83 -0.30
CA LEU A 9 5.60 -7.26 -0.41
C LEU A 9 6.72 -8.11 0.21
N ALA A 10 7.99 -7.74 -0.01
CA ALA A 10 9.13 -8.46 0.56
C ALA A 10 9.18 -8.42 2.10
N GLU A 11 8.79 -7.30 2.72
CA GLU A 11 8.75 -7.12 4.17
C GLU A 11 7.54 -7.82 4.80
N ALA A 12 6.42 -7.89 4.06
CA ALA A 12 5.22 -8.61 4.47
C ALA A 12 5.31 -10.12 4.25
N TRP A 13 6.15 -10.57 3.30
CA TRP A 13 6.15 -11.95 2.82
C TRP A 13 6.38 -12.99 3.92
N PRO A 14 7.32 -12.82 4.88
CA PRO A 14 7.49 -13.79 5.96
C PRO A 14 6.22 -13.97 6.81
N ALA A 15 5.51 -12.88 7.11
CA ALA A 15 4.24 -12.95 7.83
C ALA A 15 3.13 -13.62 6.99
N LEU A 16 3.08 -13.34 5.69
CA LEU A 16 2.10 -13.93 4.77
C LEU A 16 2.36 -15.41 4.52
N SER A 17 3.61 -15.80 4.26
CA SER A 17 3.99 -17.17 3.91
C SER A 17 3.65 -18.14 5.04
N ALA A 18 3.82 -17.73 6.30
CA ALA A 18 3.39 -18.49 7.46
C ALA A 18 1.88 -18.78 7.47
N LEU A 19 1.07 -17.79 7.10
CA LEU A 19 -0.40 -17.95 7.03
C LEU A 19 -0.84 -18.79 5.83
N LEU A 20 -0.05 -18.78 4.76
CA LEU A 20 -0.31 -19.48 3.50
C LEU A 20 0.22 -20.92 3.49
N ALA A 21 1.15 -21.26 4.39
CA ALA A 21 1.76 -22.58 4.47
C ALA A 21 0.70 -23.70 4.40
N TRP A 22 0.95 -24.68 3.53
CA TRP A 22 0.07 -25.83 3.28
C TRP A 22 -1.30 -25.52 2.65
N ARG A 23 -1.57 -24.26 2.31
CA ARG A 23 -2.80 -23.88 1.59
C ARG A 23 -2.56 -23.92 0.09
N VAL A 24 -3.55 -24.37 -0.65
CA VAL A 24 -3.58 -24.31 -2.12
C VAL A 24 -4.27 -23.01 -2.53
N PRO A 25 -3.62 -22.14 -3.32
CA PRO A 25 -4.30 -20.96 -3.87
C PRO A 25 -5.37 -21.38 -4.87
N VAL A 26 -6.54 -20.79 -4.77
CA VAL A 26 -7.70 -21.08 -5.63
C VAL A 26 -8.24 -19.76 -6.18
N GLY A 27 -8.46 -19.67 -7.48
CA GLY A 27 -8.90 -18.43 -8.12
C GLY A 27 -9.23 -18.54 -9.59
N VAL A 28 -9.67 -17.42 -10.15
CA VAL A 28 -9.84 -17.24 -11.60
C VAL A 28 -8.57 -16.61 -12.14
N ASP A 29 -8.02 -17.16 -13.23
CA ASP A 29 -6.70 -16.82 -13.77
C ASP A 29 -5.63 -16.86 -12.66
N ILE A 30 -5.70 -17.85 -11.77
CA ILE A 30 -4.94 -17.83 -10.51
C ILE A 30 -3.44 -17.84 -10.75
N ASP A 31 -2.96 -18.60 -11.75
CA ASP A 31 -1.55 -18.68 -12.08
C ASP A 31 -1.01 -17.34 -12.60
N ARG A 32 -1.83 -16.54 -13.29
CA ARG A 32 -1.44 -15.19 -13.70
C ARG A 32 -1.28 -14.26 -12.49
N GLN A 33 -2.19 -14.36 -11.52
CA GLN A 33 -2.11 -13.57 -10.29
C GLN A 33 -0.88 -13.96 -9.47
N LEU A 34 -0.60 -15.26 -9.36
CA LEU A 34 0.59 -15.80 -8.69
C LEU A 34 1.89 -15.40 -9.42
N ALA A 35 1.88 -15.33 -10.75
CA ALA A 35 3.01 -14.83 -11.53
C ALA A 35 3.32 -13.35 -11.24
N HIS A 36 2.31 -12.52 -10.96
CA HIS A 36 2.53 -11.14 -10.51
C HIS A 36 3.18 -11.08 -9.12
N VAL A 37 2.76 -11.96 -8.20
CA VAL A 37 3.38 -12.07 -6.86
C VAL A 37 4.83 -12.53 -6.97
N ASP A 38 5.07 -13.60 -7.74
CA ASP A 38 6.41 -14.15 -8.01
C ASP A 38 7.35 -13.09 -8.62
N PHE A 39 6.86 -12.34 -9.60
CA PHE A 39 7.61 -11.25 -10.21
C PHE A 39 8.01 -10.17 -9.20
N GLU A 40 7.08 -9.71 -8.36
CA GLU A 40 7.37 -8.69 -7.36
C GLU A 40 8.30 -9.20 -6.25
N LEU A 41 8.18 -10.47 -5.83
CA LEU A 41 9.14 -11.07 -4.89
C LEU A 41 10.56 -11.09 -5.47
N LYS A 42 10.72 -11.59 -6.70
CA LYS A 42 12.01 -11.66 -7.40
C LYS A 42 12.64 -10.29 -7.59
N ARG A 43 11.84 -9.29 -7.97
CA ARG A 43 12.28 -7.89 -8.10
C ARG A 43 12.85 -7.33 -6.79
N ASN A 44 12.36 -7.79 -5.65
CA ASN A 44 12.81 -7.37 -4.32
C ASN A 44 13.80 -8.37 -3.69
N GLY A 45 14.40 -9.27 -4.48
CA GLY A 45 15.46 -10.16 -4.02
C GLY A 45 15.00 -11.43 -3.29
N ILE A 46 13.68 -11.68 -3.22
CA ILE A 46 13.14 -12.91 -2.63
C ILE A 46 12.87 -13.93 -3.74
N VAL A 47 13.50 -15.11 -3.63
CA VAL A 47 13.28 -16.24 -4.52
C VAL A 47 12.50 -17.32 -3.77
N GLU A 48 11.18 -17.17 -3.72
CA GLU A 48 10.27 -18.16 -3.15
C GLU A 48 9.61 -18.97 -4.27
N PRO A 49 9.58 -20.31 -4.21
CA PRO A 49 8.83 -21.12 -5.18
C PRO A 49 7.32 -20.90 -5.04
N VAL A 50 6.76 -20.01 -5.87
CA VAL A 50 5.31 -19.79 -5.92
C VAL A 50 4.63 -21.02 -6.56
N PRO A 51 3.61 -21.63 -5.92
CA PRO A 51 2.96 -22.83 -6.41
C PRO A 51 2.07 -22.55 -7.63
N LEU A 52 1.67 -23.60 -8.35
CA LEU A 52 0.56 -23.52 -9.31
C LEU A 52 -0.77 -23.56 -8.54
N GLY A 53 -1.68 -22.67 -8.89
CA GLY A 53 -2.99 -22.58 -8.28
C GLY A 53 -4.00 -23.58 -8.85
N LEU A 54 -5.13 -23.70 -8.15
CA LEU A 54 -6.28 -24.43 -8.62
C LEU A 54 -7.25 -23.46 -9.30
N GLU A 55 -7.37 -23.58 -10.62
CA GLU A 55 -8.20 -22.71 -11.45
C GLU A 55 -9.69 -22.94 -11.19
N VAL A 56 -10.48 -21.86 -11.15
CA VAL A 56 -11.94 -21.89 -11.06
C VAL A 56 -12.52 -21.61 -12.44
N PRO A 57 -13.02 -22.63 -13.16
CA PRO A 57 -13.56 -22.42 -14.49
C PRO A 57 -14.75 -21.46 -14.51
N GLY A 58 -14.76 -20.52 -15.46
CA GLY A 58 -15.84 -19.53 -15.58
C GLY A 58 -17.25 -20.12 -15.75
N ARG A 59 -17.35 -21.36 -16.28
CA ARG A 59 -18.62 -22.11 -16.38
C ARG A 59 -19.23 -22.45 -15.02
N LEU A 60 -18.40 -22.58 -13.98
CA LEU A 60 -18.85 -22.90 -12.62
C LEU A 60 -19.29 -21.65 -11.86
N LEU A 61 -19.05 -20.45 -12.40
CA LEU A 61 -19.41 -19.18 -11.77
C LEU A 61 -20.82 -18.75 -12.22
N GLY A 62 -21.67 -18.38 -11.27
CA GLY A 62 -22.98 -17.77 -11.55
C GLY A 62 -22.86 -16.29 -11.94
N ALA A 63 -23.94 -15.71 -12.49
CA ALA A 63 -23.96 -14.31 -12.92
C ALA A 63 -23.62 -13.32 -11.77
N GLY A 64 -24.18 -13.54 -10.57
CA GLY A 64 -23.88 -12.70 -9.40
C GLY A 64 -22.43 -12.82 -8.91
N GLU A 65 -21.81 -14.00 -9.06
CA GLU A 65 -20.39 -14.19 -8.71
C GLU A 65 -19.49 -13.47 -9.72
N ARG A 66 -19.79 -13.58 -11.02
CA ARG A 66 -19.07 -12.84 -12.06
C ARG A 66 -19.16 -11.33 -11.87
N ALA A 67 -20.32 -10.81 -11.48
CA ALA A 67 -20.45 -9.38 -11.15
C ALA A 67 -19.55 -9.00 -9.97
N ARG A 68 -19.51 -9.81 -8.90
CA ARG A 68 -18.64 -9.57 -7.73
C ARG A 68 -17.15 -9.74 -8.03
N LEU A 69 -16.77 -10.49 -9.07
CA LEU A 69 -15.39 -10.53 -9.55
C LEU A 69 -14.94 -9.21 -10.18
N ASN A 70 -15.87 -8.33 -10.55
CA ASN A 70 -15.58 -6.95 -10.98
C ASN A 70 -15.70 -5.93 -9.84
N ALA A 71 -15.79 -6.38 -8.58
CA ALA A 71 -15.83 -5.50 -7.43
C ALA A 71 -14.54 -4.65 -7.33
N PRO A 72 -14.63 -3.42 -6.79
CA PRO A 72 -13.52 -2.47 -6.78
C PRO A 72 -12.34 -2.98 -5.94
N THR A 73 -12.59 -3.73 -4.86
CA THR A 73 -11.51 -4.18 -3.97
C THR A 73 -11.07 -5.62 -4.21
N ALA A 74 -9.78 -5.87 -4.07
CA ALA A 74 -9.22 -7.23 -4.15
C ALA A 74 -9.84 -8.18 -3.10
N LEU A 75 -10.17 -7.67 -1.92
CA LEU A 75 -10.79 -8.46 -0.85
C LEU A 75 -12.20 -8.94 -1.23
N GLU A 76 -13.02 -8.07 -1.84
CA GLU A 76 -14.35 -8.46 -2.32
C GLU A 76 -14.26 -9.50 -3.45
N ARG A 77 -13.34 -9.31 -4.39
CA ARG A 77 -13.09 -10.28 -5.46
C ARG A 77 -12.65 -11.64 -4.90
N ALA A 78 -11.72 -11.66 -3.94
CA ALA A 78 -11.27 -12.88 -3.27
C ALA A 78 -12.40 -13.57 -2.50
N ARG A 79 -13.26 -12.80 -1.81
CA ARG A 79 -14.45 -13.34 -1.14
C ARG A 79 -15.45 -13.92 -2.13
N ALA A 80 -15.64 -13.30 -3.29
CA ALA A 80 -16.50 -13.84 -4.36
C ALA A 80 -16.02 -15.21 -4.85
N VAL A 81 -14.71 -15.37 -5.11
CA VAL A 81 -14.10 -16.66 -5.45
C VAL A 81 -14.34 -17.68 -4.33
N ARG A 82 -14.03 -17.32 -3.08
CA ARG A 82 -14.21 -18.22 -1.92
C ARG A 82 -15.65 -18.71 -1.81
N ASP A 83 -16.62 -17.80 -1.94
CA ASP A 83 -18.05 -18.14 -1.83
C ASP A 83 -18.48 -19.04 -2.99
N ALA A 84 -18.01 -18.77 -4.22
CA ALA A 84 -18.29 -19.61 -5.38
C ALA A 84 -17.73 -21.03 -5.20
N VAL A 85 -16.48 -21.16 -4.77
CA VAL A 85 -15.85 -22.47 -4.52
C VAL A 85 -16.58 -23.24 -3.40
N ARG A 86 -17.02 -22.56 -2.34
CA ARG A 86 -17.83 -23.18 -1.28
C ARG A 86 -19.15 -23.72 -1.82
N ARG A 87 -19.84 -22.96 -2.68
CA ARG A 87 -21.08 -23.39 -3.33
C ARG A 87 -20.85 -24.60 -4.24
N VAL A 88 -19.83 -24.55 -5.11
CA VAL A 88 -19.48 -25.65 -6.02
C VAL A 88 -19.23 -26.94 -5.24
N ARG A 89 -18.41 -26.88 -4.17
CA ARG A 89 -18.16 -28.04 -3.31
C ARG A 89 -19.41 -28.53 -2.59
N ALA A 90 -20.27 -27.64 -2.12
CA ALA A 90 -21.53 -28.00 -1.47
C ALA A 90 -22.51 -28.69 -2.44
N ALA A 91 -22.40 -28.43 -3.75
CA ALA A 91 -23.17 -29.12 -4.79
C ALA A 91 -22.56 -30.48 -5.17
N GLY A 92 -21.46 -30.90 -4.55
CA GLY A 92 -20.75 -32.14 -4.88
C GLY A 92 -19.90 -32.07 -6.15
N GLU A 93 -19.70 -30.88 -6.71
CA GLU A 93 -18.84 -30.66 -7.85
C GLU A 93 -17.38 -30.47 -7.42
N GLU A 94 -16.45 -31.05 -8.18
CA GLU A 94 -15.02 -30.88 -7.97
C GLU A 94 -14.45 -29.84 -8.95
N LEU A 95 -13.47 -29.06 -8.48
CA LEU A 95 -12.70 -28.20 -9.37
C LEU A 95 -11.73 -29.07 -10.19
N PRO A 96 -11.61 -28.84 -11.50
CA PRO A 96 -10.70 -29.63 -12.32
C PRO A 96 -9.24 -29.32 -11.99
N GLY A 97 -8.41 -30.36 -11.98
CA GLY A 97 -6.96 -30.25 -11.78
C GLY A 97 -6.51 -30.35 -10.32
N SER A 98 -5.20 -30.30 -10.12
CA SER A 98 -4.58 -30.33 -8.79
C SER A 98 -3.67 -29.11 -8.64
N GLY A 99 -4.07 -28.18 -7.78
CA GLY A 99 -3.18 -27.08 -7.36
C GLY A 99 -2.09 -27.60 -6.43
N MET A 100 -1.00 -26.84 -6.31
CA MET A 100 0.07 -27.11 -5.35
C MET A 100 -0.10 -26.24 -4.11
N ALA A 101 0.20 -26.80 -2.94
CA ALA A 101 0.21 -26.03 -1.70
C ALA A 101 1.46 -25.14 -1.63
N PHE A 102 1.32 -23.98 -0.97
CA PHE A 102 2.49 -23.22 -0.55
C PHE A 102 3.38 -24.07 0.37
N ARG A 103 4.69 -23.92 0.22
CA ARG A 103 5.68 -24.59 1.06
C ARG A 103 5.61 -24.10 2.51
N GLN A 104 6.10 -24.92 3.44
CA GLN A 104 6.18 -24.58 4.86
C GLN A 104 7.34 -23.62 5.20
N VAL A 105 8.24 -23.33 4.25
CA VAL A 105 9.46 -22.58 4.58
C VAL A 105 9.10 -21.12 4.87
N VAL A 106 9.26 -20.73 6.13
CA VAL A 106 9.15 -19.34 6.57
C VAL A 106 10.52 -18.97 7.10
N ALA A 107 11.30 -18.25 6.31
CA ALA A 107 12.54 -17.66 6.78
C ALA A 107 12.28 -16.20 7.19
N GLY A 108 12.84 -15.80 8.33
CA GLY A 108 12.78 -14.43 8.83
C GLY A 108 11.44 -14.00 9.43
N HIS A 109 11.35 -12.70 9.68
CA HIS A 109 10.22 -12.03 10.29
C HIS A 109 9.66 -10.97 9.33
N GLY A 110 8.38 -10.67 9.48
CA GLY A 110 7.72 -9.63 8.70
C GLY A 110 6.54 -9.07 9.45
N TYR A 111 5.94 -8.00 8.93
CA TYR A 111 4.74 -7.43 9.52
C TYR A 111 3.65 -7.19 8.49
N LEU A 112 2.42 -7.16 8.97
CA LEU A 112 1.23 -6.74 8.24
C LEU A 112 0.70 -5.48 8.90
N LEU A 113 0.15 -4.58 8.09
CA LEU A 113 -0.53 -3.38 8.56
C LEU A 113 -1.99 -3.44 8.15
N ALA A 114 -2.89 -3.39 9.15
CA ALA A 114 -4.31 -3.24 8.93
C ALA A 114 -4.59 -1.91 8.21
N ARG A 115 -5.59 -1.92 7.33
CA ARG A 115 -6.07 -0.67 6.73
C ARG A 115 -6.74 0.18 7.80
N THR A 116 -6.59 1.50 7.71
CA THR A 116 -7.32 2.47 8.55
C THR A 116 -8.76 2.69 8.09
N THR A 117 -9.06 2.35 6.85
CA THR A 117 -10.37 2.62 6.24
C THR A 117 -11.20 1.35 6.02
N GLY A 118 -12.51 1.55 5.91
CA GLY A 118 -13.49 0.49 5.70
C GLY A 118 -14.09 -0.06 6.99
N PRO A 119 -15.04 -1.02 6.90
CA PRO A 119 -15.82 -1.48 8.05
C PRO A 119 -15.01 -2.13 9.17
N THR A 120 -13.82 -2.62 8.85
CA THR A 120 -12.88 -3.26 9.80
C THR A 120 -11.58 -2.47 9.90
N GLY A 121 -11.59 -1.19 9.52
CA GLY A 121 -10.41 -0.34 9.57
C GLY A 121 -10.01 0.00 11.00
N THR A 122 -8.71 0.14 11.25
CA THR A 122 -8.20 0.54 12.57
C THR A 122 -6.93 1.38 12.44
N SER A 123 -6.82 2.41 13.28
CA SER A 123 -5.59 3.18 13.50
C SER A 123 -4.85 2.76 14.77
N ALA A 124 -5.42 1.82 15.55
CA ALA A 124 -4.82 1.37 16.79
C ALA A 124 -3.46 0.69 16.55
N PRO A 125 -2.53 0.75 17.52
CA PRO A 125 -1.24 0.06 17.45
C PRO A 125 -1.36 -1.44 17.17
N THR A 126 -2.45 -2.08 17.62
CA THR A 126 -2.76 -3.49 17.35
C THR A 126 -3.07 -3.80 15.88
N GLY A 127 -3.16 -2.77 15.02
CA GLY A 127 -3.22 -2.92 13.57
C GLY A 127 -1.91 -3.38 12.94
N PHE A 128 -0.78 -3.25 13.66
CA PHE A 128 0.50 -3.83 13.27
C PHE A 128 0.59 -5.25 13.80
N VAL A 129 0.78 -6.21 12.90
CA VAL A 129 0.84 -7.64 13.25
C VAL A 129 2.16 -8.21 12.74
N VAL A 130 3.02 -8.63 13.66
CA VAL A 130 4.25 -9.37 13.32
C VAL A 130 3.91 -10.83 13.07
N GLY A 131 4.55 -11.40 12.06
CA GLY A 131 4.50 -12.82 11.77
C GLY A 131 5.82 -13.31 11.20
N GLY A 132 5.81 -14.52 10.68
CA GLY A 132 7.00 -15.21 10.21
C GLY A 132 7.43 -16.30 11.17
N ASN A 133 8.72 -16.59 11.19
CA ASN A 133 9.30 -17.62 12.05
C ASN A 133 9.65 -17.06 13.44
N LEU A 134 8.61 -16.66 14.19
CA LEU A 134 8.77 -16.22 15.58
C LEU A 134 9.06 -17.43 16.47
N GLY A 135 10.27 -17.48 17.05
CA GLY A 135 10.67 -18.46 18.04
C GLY A 135 10.14 -18.13 19.43
N ALA A 136 10.21 -19.10 20.36
CA ALA A 136 9.77 -18.90 21.75
C ALA A 136 10.58 -17.84 22.52
N GLN A 137 11.75 -17.46 22.01
CA GLN A 137 12.64 -16.45 22.60
C GLN A 137 12.52 -15.09 21.89
N ASP A 138 11.76 -15.01 20.79
CA ASP A 138 11.59 -13.76 20.07
C ASP A 138 10.59 -12.88 20.82
N ASP A 139 10.98 -11.63 21.08
CA ASP A 139 10.05 -10.60 21.50
C ASP A 139 9.41 -9.99 20.25
N ALA A 140 8.12 -10.29 20.03
CA ALA A 140 7.37 -9.79 18.89
C ALA A 140 7.34 -8.25 18.83
N ALA A 141 7.37 -7.56 19.98
CA ALA A 141 7.42 -6.10 20.03
C ALA A 141 8.78 -5.59 19.51
N ALA A 142 9.88 -6.18 19.98
CA ALA A 142 11.22 -5.82 19.51
C ALA A 142 11.42 -6.11 18.01
N VAL A 143 10.88 -7.23 17.52
CA VAL A 143 10.87 -7.55 16.09
C VAL A 143 10.08 -6.52 15.29
N LEU A 144 8.89 -6.12 15.78
CA LEU A 144 8.11 -5.06 15.14
C LEU A 144 8.91 -3.76 15.05
N ALA A 145 9.58 -3.38 16.13
CA ALA A 145 10.35 -2.16 16.21
C ALA A 145 11.44 -2.12 15.13
N GLY A 146 12.27 -3.16 15.02
CA GLY A 146 13.32 -3.23 13.99
C GLY A 146 12.76 -3.17 12.55
N LEU A 147 11.63 -3.85 12.28
CA LEU A 147 10.97 -3.77 10.97
C LEU A 147 10.43 -2.37 10.65
N LEU A 148 9.94 -1.66 11.68
CA LEU A 148 9.43 -0.30 11.53
C LEU A 148 10.56 0.74 11.44
N GLU A 149 11.72 0.51 12.06
CA GLU A 149 12.92 1.33 11.89
C GLU A 149 13.37 1.31 10.43
N GLU A 150 13.50 0.12 9.83
CA GLU A 150 13.81 -0.02 8.39
C GLU A 150 12.74 0.62 7.50
N THR A 151 11.47 0.53 7.90
CA THR A 151 10.37 1.18 7.17
C THR A 151 10.51 2.70 7.25
N TRP A 152 10.81 3.23 8.43
CA TRP A 152 10.95 4.65 8.73
C TRP A 152 12.07 5.31 7.92
N GLU A 153 13.23 4.66 7.80
CA GLU A 153 14.36 5.15 6.98
C GLU A 153 13.97 5.44 5.52
N ARG A 154 12.90 4.80 5.04
CA ARG A 154 12.40 4.92 3.67
C ARG A 154 11.25 5.92 3.54
N VAL A 155 10.84 6.60 4.61
CA VAL A 155 9.77 7.60 4.60
C VAL A 155 10.39 8.98 4.36
N PRO A 156 10.40 9.50 3.13
CA PRO A 156 11.14 10.73 2.80
C PRO A 156 10.56 12.02 3.39
N ALA A 157 9.28 12.03 3.77
CA ALA A 157 8.56 13.18 4.28
C ALA A 157 7.37 12.66 5.11
N PRO A 158 7.61 12.21 6.36
CA PRO A 158 6.56 11.69 7.22
C PRO A 158 5.58 12.82 7.57
N ASP A 159 4.28 12.54 7.49
CA ASP A 159 3.28 13.47 7.99
C ASP A 159 3.05 13.29 9.50
N ALA A 160 2.28 14.20 10.10
CA ALA A 160 1.95 14.15 11.52
C ALA A 160 1.20 12.86 11.89
N GLU A 161 0.31 12.38 11.02
CA GLU A 161 -0.48 11.16 11.24
C GLU A 161 0.44 9.93 11.36
N VAL A 162 1.47 9.81 10.52
CA VAL A 162 2.47 8.74 10.59
C VAL A 162 3.29 8.80 11.87
N VAL A 163 3.75 10.00 12.25
CA VAL A 163 4.54 10.18 13.49
C VAL A 163 3.71 9.83 14.71
N GLU A 164 2.46 10.28 14.78
CA GLU A 164 1.53 9.93 15.86
C GLU A 164 1.28 8.42 15.92
N ARG A 165 1.11 7.76 14.77
CA ARG A 165 0.94 6.31 14.73
C ARG A 165 2.16 5.55 15.26
N LEU A 166 3.37 5.96 14.89
CA LEU A 166 4.59 5.34 15.41
C LEU A 166 4.75 5.59 16.91
N ARG A 167 4.46 6.79 17.41
CA ARG A 167 4.45 7.06 18.85
C ARG A 167 3.44 6.20 19.61
N GLY A 168 2.26 5.98 19.03
CA GLY A 168 1.26 5.07 19.59
C GLY A 168 1.74 3.62 19.64
N VAL A 169 2.52 3.17 18.65
CA VAL A 169 3.19 1.85 18.67
C VAL A 169 4.26 1.80 19.75
N GLU A 170 5.12 2.79 19.84
CA GLU A 170 6.18 2.88 20.87
C GLU A 170 5.58 2.81 22.29
N GLU A 171 4.53 3.59 22.56
CA GLU A 171 3.84 3.61 23.86
C GLU A 171 3.15 2.27 24.15
N HIS A 172 2.38 1.73 23.19
CA HIS A 172 1.58 0.54 23.42
C HIS A 172 2.42 -0.73 23.62
N PHE A 173 3.48 -0.89 22.84
CA PHE A 173 4.34 -2.07 22.88
C PHE A 173 5.59 -1.89 23.75
N GLY A 174 5.84 -0.69 24.28
CA GLY A 174 7.01 -0.40 25.12
C GLY A 174 8.33 -0.45 24.36
N VAL A 175 8.31 -0.06 23.07
CA VAL A 175 9.47 -0.11 22.18
C VAL A 175 9.86 1.29 21.69
N ARG A 176 11.00 1.40 21.02
CA ARG A 176 11.43 2.61 20.33
C ARG A 176 11.62 2.31 18.86
N VAL A 177 11.13 3.21 18.02
CA VAL A 177 11.23 3.16 16.55
C VAL A 177 11.72 4.51 16.04
N LEU A 178 11.20 5.60 16.58
CA LEU A 178 11.63 6.94 16.19
C LEU A 178 12.98 7.27 16.84
N PRO A 179 13.89 7.93 16.10
CA PRO A 179 15.18 8.36 16.65
C PRO A 179 15.01 9.17 17.93
N GLU A 180 15.97 9.05 18.85
CA GLU A 180 15.95 9.81 20.10
C GLU A 180 15.92 11.32 19.82
N GLY A 181 14.99 12.04 20.46
CA GLY A 181 14.80 13.47 20.26
C GLY A 181 14.19 13.86 18.91
N PHE A 182 13.67 12.91 18.12
CA PHE A 182 13.00 13.22 16.85
C PHE A 182 11.84 14.19 17.05
N THR A 183 11.87 15.28 16.28
CA THR A 183 10.78 16.26 16.17
C THR A 183 10.38 16.38 14.71
N LEU A 184 9.08 16.46 14.46
CA LEU A 184 8.56 16.67 13.12
C LEU A 184 8.67 18.16 12.80
N GLU A 185 9.42 18.49 11.75
CA GLU A 185 9.46 19.85 11.23
C GLU A 185 8.12 20.19 10.56
N GLU A 186 7.59 21.40 10.80
CA GLU A 186 6.39 21.86 10.12
C GLU A 186 6.68 22.02 8.63
N ALA A 187 6.01 21.20 7.81
CA ALA A 187 6.05 21.36 6.37
C ALA A 187 5.34 22.67 5.98
N PRO A 188 5.83 23.40 4.96
CA PRO A 188 5.19 24.61 4.49
C PRO A 188 3.78 24.28 3.97
N GLY A 189 2.80 25.09 4.34
CA GLY A 189 1.42 24.90 3.93
C GLY A 189 1.23 25.17 2.44
N ALA A 190 0.09 24.72 1.89
CA ALA A 190 -0.24 24.93 0.49
C ALA A 190 -0.16 26.42 0.09
N ALA A 191 -0.59 27.33 0.95
CA ALA A 191 -0.53 28.77 0.69
C ALA A 191 0.90 29.35 0.63
N ASP A 192 1.86 28.72 1.31
CA ASP A 192 3.25 29.19 1.36
C ASP A 192 4.01 28.84 0.08
N VAL A 193 3.61 27.77 -0.60
CA VAL A 193 4.31 27.23 -1.78
C VAL A 193 3.55 27.43 -3.08
N LEU A 194 2.21 27.47 -3.04
CA LEU A 194 1.35 27.71 -4.19
C LEU A 194 1.13 29.22 -4.37
N VAL A 195 2.19 29.92 -4.76
CA VAL A 195 2.16 31.35 -5.08
C VAL A 195 2.15 31.58 -6.59
N PRO A 196 1.59 32.70 -7.10
CA PRO A 196 1.61 33.00 -8.53
C PRO A 196 3.01 32.88 -9.14
N GLY A 197 3.11 32.14 -10.25
CA GLY A 197 4.37 31.83 -10.94
C GLY A 197 5.08 30.55 -10.45
N ALA A 198 4.66 29.96 -9.32
CA ALA A 198 5.26 28.71 -8.83
C ALA A 198 5.01 27.56 -9.81
N ARG A 199 6.04 26.74 -10.04
CA ARG A 199 6.02 25.63 -10.98
C ARG A 199 5.60 24.34 -10.28
N VAL A 200 4.41 23.85 -10.59
CA VAL A 200 3.80 22.68 -9.94
C VAL A 200 3.84 21.46 -10.85
N CYS A 201 4.26 20.31 -10.31
CA CYS A 201 4.19 19.03 -11.03
C CYS A 201 3.21 18.08 -10.33
N PHE A 202 2.41 17.35 -11.09
CA PHE A 202 1.48 16.35 -10.57
C PHE A 202 2.02 14.91 -10.76
N SER A 203 1.75 14.06 -9.78
CA SER A 203 2.13 12.64 -9.77
C SER A 203 1.01 11.75 -9.25
N GLY A 204 0.76 10.66 -9.98
CA GLY A 204 -0.30 9.70 -9.67
C GLY A 204 -1.63 10.10 -10.31
N THR A 205 -2.66 9.33 -9.96
CA THR A 205 -4.03 9.49 -10.43
C THR A 205 -4.87 9.98 -9.27
N VAL A 206 -5.55 11.11 -9.44
CA VAL A 206 -6.29 11.77 -8.36
C VAL A 206 -7.74 11.32 -8.37
N HIS A 207 -8.21 10.86 -7.22
CA HIS A 207 -9.62 10.59 -6.97
C HIS A 207 -10.05 11.32 -5.70
N SER A 208 -10.75 12.43 -5.86
CA SER A 208 -11.26 13.23 -4.76
C SER A 208 -12.69 12.78 -4.38
N PRO A 209 -13.04 12.71 -3.09
CA PRO A 209 -14.42 12.50 -2.67
C PRO A 209 -15.39 13.58 -3.17
N ARG A 210 -14.90 14.83 -3.32
CA ARG A 210 -15.70 15.99 -3.74
C ARG A 210 -15.76 16.16 -5.26
N HIS A 211 -14.63 15.94 -5.93
CA HIS A 211 -14.50 16.20 -7.38
C HIS A 211 -14.54 14.93 -8.24
N GLY A 212 -14.57 13.75 -7.61
CA GLY A 212 -14.49 12.48 -8.31
C GLY A 212 -13.10 12.23 -8.89
N PHE A 213 -13.06 11.49 -9.99
CA PHE A 213 -11.84 11.24 -10.73
C PHE A 213 -11.43 12.48 -11.51
N LEU A 214 -10.17 12.91 -11.37
CA LEU A 214 -9.61 14.07 -12.07
C LEU A 214 -8.44 13.64 -12.96
N GLU A 215 -8.53 13.99 -14.23
CA GLU A 215 -7.45 13.81 -15.19
C GLU A 215 -6.35 14.84 -14.94
N LYS A 216 -5.15 14.53 -15.44
CA LYS A 216 -3.97 15.37 -15.23
C LYS A 216 -4.13 16.76 -15.88
N GLU A 217 -4.78 16.79 -17.03
CA GLU A 217 -5.10 18.00 -17.78
C GLU A 217 -6.02 18.93 -16.99
N GLU A 218 -6.98 18.37 -16.25
CA GLU A 218 -7.89 19.14 -15.38
C GLU A 218 -7.12 19.78 -14.22
N LEU A 219 -6.24 19.01 -13.56
CA LEU A 219 -5.37 19.52 -12.50
C LEU A 219 -4.44 20.64 -12.99
N HIS A 220 -3.91 20.50 -14.20
CA HIS A 220 -3.09 21.54 -14.83
C HIS A 220 -3.91 22.81 -15.06
N ALA A 221 -5.11 22.69 -15.63
CA ALA A 221 -6.00 23.84 -15.87
C ALA A 221 -6.39 24.55 -14.57
N MET A 222 -6.69 23.79 -13.51
CA MET A 222 -6.98 24.33 -12.17
C MET A 222 -5.80 25.12 -11.60
N ALA A 223 -4.57 24.61 -11.76
CA ALA A 223 -3.36 25.28 -11.31
C ALA A 223 -3.11 26.58 -12.09
N GLU A 224 -3.21 26.53 -13.41
CA GLU A 224 -2.98 27.69 -14.30
C GLU A 224 -4.03 28.79 -14.09
N ALA A 225 -5.29 28.42 -13.83
CA ALA A 225 -6.36 29.38 -13.50
C ALA A 225 -6.08 30.16 -12.20
N ARG A 226 -5.24 29.62 -11.31
CA ARG A 226 -4.77 30.29 -10.08
C ARG A 226 -3.38 30.92 -10.22
N GLY A 227 -2.86 31.02 -11.44
CA GLY A 227 -1.59 31.70 -11.74
C GLY A 227 -0.34 30.85 -11.51
N LEU A 228 -0.48 29.54 -11.29
CA LEU A 228 0.65 28.61 -11.22
C LEU A 228 1.12 28.21 -12.63
N VAL A 229 2.33 27.65 -12.71
CA VAL A 229 2.88 27.09 -13.95
C VAL A 229 2.88 25.56 -13.85
N ALA A 230 1.95 24.89 -14.53
CA ALA A 230 1.90 23.44 -14.54
C ALA A 230 3.05 22.85 -15.38
N VAL A 231 3.89 22.01 -14.78
CA VAL A 231 5.02 21.35 -15.46
C VAL A 231 4.79 19.83 -15.56
N PRO A 232 5.01 19.22 -16.74
CA PRO A 232 4.67 17.81 -16.96
C PRO A 232 5.58 16.84 -16.18
N ASN A 233 6.82 17.28 -15.93
CA ASN A 233 7.90 16.48 -15.36
C ASN A 233 8.54 17.20 -14.16
N LEU A 234 8.79 16.43 -13.11
CA LEU A 234 9.52 16.89 -11.93
C LEU A 234 11.01 16.99 -12.26
N THR A 235 11.61 18.16 -12.05
CA THR A 235 13.05 18.37 -12.27
C THR A 235 13.66 19.17 -11.12
N LYS A 236 14.97 19.03 -10.89
CA LYS A 236 15.66 19.71 -9.78
C LYS A 236 15.51 21.23 -9.82
N THR A 237 15.57 21.84 -11.02
CA THR A 237 15.64 23.31 -11.17
C THR A 237 14.37 23.95 -11.73
N ARG A 238 13.47 23.17 -12.35
CA ARG A 238 12.24 23.67 -13.01
C ARG A 238 10.93 23.23 -12.37
N THR A 239 10.98 22.86 -11.10
CA THR A 239 9.78 22.54 -10.32
C THR A 239 9.98 23.07 -8.93
N ASP A 240 8.97 23.73 -8.40
CA ASP A 240 9.02 24.33 -7.06
C ASP A 240 8.27 23.45 -6.06
N VAL A 241 7.17 22.81 -6.49
CA VAL A 241 6.34 21.93 -5.66
C VAL A 241 5.86 20.70 -6.42
N LEU A 242 5.78 19.57 -5.74
CA LEU A 242 5.18 18.33 -6.25
C LEU A 242 3.82 18.10 -5.57
N VAL A 243 2.78 17.88 -6.36
CA VAL A 243 1.49 17.41 -5.88
C VAL A 243 1.37 15.91 -6.16
N VAL A 244 1.14 15.11 -5.12
CA VAL A 244 0.97 13.66 -5.20
C VAL A 244 -0.47 13.27 -4.92
N ALA A 245 -0.96 12.21 -5.58
CA ALA A 245 -2.32 11.72 -5.35
C ALA A 245 -2.62 11.38 -3.88
N GLU A 246 -1.64 10.86 -3.16
CA GLU A 246 -1.75 10.51 -1.74
C GLU A 246 -0.42 10.73 -1.02
N ALA A 247 -0.51 11.09 0.27
CA ALA A 247 0.63 11.21 1.16
C ALA A 247 1.44 9.90 1.17
N GLY A 248 2.77 10.00 1.21
CA GLY A 248 3.63 8.83 1.18
C GLY A 248 3.87 8.16 -0.16
N SER A 249 3.47 8.81 -1.26
CA SER A 249 3.75 8.32 -2.61
C SER A 249 5.19 7.82 -2.74
N GLN A 250 5.35 6.58 -3.20
CA GLN A 250 6.67 5.95 -3.42
C GLN A 250 7.15 6.10 -4.87
N SER A 251 6.50 6.96 -5.65
CA SER A 251 6.86 7.24 -7.04
C SER A 251 8.28 7.80 -7.16
N THR A 252 8.93 7.58 -8.31
CA THR A 252 10.24 8.19 -8.59
C THR A 252 10.21 9.71 -8.45
N LYS A 253 9.07 10.34 -8.77
CA LYS A 253 8.86 11.78 -8.56
C LYS A 253 8.92 12.13 -7.07
N ALA A 254 8.17 11.44 -6.21
CA ALA A 254 8.19 11.71 -4.77
C ALA A 254 9.59 11.50 -4.16
N LYS A 255 10.29 10.43 -4.54
CA LYS A 255 11.68 10.18 -4.11
C LYS A 255 12.64 11.28 -4.56
N ASN A 256 12.49 11.76 -5.81
CA ASN A 256 13.31 12.85 -6.33
C ASN A 256 12.96 14.19 -5.67
N ALA A 257 11.69 14.46 -5.36
CA ALA A 257 11.28 15.67 -4.65
C ALA A 257 11.95 15.74 -3.29
N ALA A 258 11.89 14.65 -2.51
CA ALA A 258 12.58 14.56 -1.23
C ALA A 258 14.10 14.72 -1.34
N LYS A 259 14.73 14.02 -2.30
CA LYS A 259 16.16 14.16 -2.58
C LYS A 259 16.57 15.60 -2.94
N TRP A 260 15.64 16.39 -3.48
CA TRP A 260 15.87 17.78 -3.87
C TRP A 260 15.23 18.77 -2.91
N GLU A 261 14.78 18.31 -1.73
CA GLU A 261 14.16 19.12 -0.68
C GLU A 261 13.01 19.99 -1.23
N LYS A 262 12.24 19.44 -2.16
CA LYS A 262 11.08 20.11 -2.74
C LYS A 262 9.85 19.84 -1.87
N PRO A 263 9.05 20.87 -1.56
CA PRO A 263 7.74 20.69 -0.95
C PRO A 263 6.89 19.66 -1.72
N VAL A 264 6.25 18.77 -0.95
CA VAL A 264 5.31 17.77 -1.46
C VAL A 264 3.96 18.02 -0.80
N LEU A 265 2.94 18.25 -1.61
CA LEU A 265 1.55 18.39 -1.18
C LEU A 265 0.74 17.20 -1.68
N THR A 266 -0.30 16.83 -0.95
CA THR A 266 -1.33 15.93 -1.45
C THR A 266 -2.25 16.64 -2.44
N ALA A 267 -2.92 15.87 -3.28
CA ALA A 267 -3.94 16.40 -4.18
C ALA A 267 -5.09 17.06 -3.42
N GLU A 268 -5.46 16.57 -2.24
CA GLU A 268 -6.52 17.17 -1.43
C GLU A 268 -6.12 18.56 -0.93
N GLU A 269 -4.90 18.74 -0.40
CA GLU A 269 -4.39 20.06 0.01
C GLU A 269 -4.36 21.06 -1.15
N PHE A 270 -3.97 20.59 -2.34
CA PHE A 270 -4.02 21.41 -3.56
C PHE A 270 -5.47 21.79 -3.91
N LEU A 271 -6.40 20.83 -3.89
CA LEU A 271 -7.81 21.07 -4.25
C LEU A 271 -8.48 22.01 -3.25
N GLU A 272 -8.19 21.88 -1.95
CA GLU A 272 -8.66 22.81 -0.92
C GLU A 272 -8.15 24.24 -1.16
N TRP A 273 -6.89 24.39 -1.57
CA TRP A 273 -6.33 25.69 -1.94
C TRP A 273 -6.97 26.28 -3.21
N VAL A 274 -7.30 25.44 -4.19
CA VAL A 274 -8.03 25.86 -5.42
C VAL A 274 -9.52 26.15 -5.15
N GLY A 275 -10.12 25.67 -4.06
CA GLY A 275 -11.48 26.02 -3.60
C GLY A 275 -12.61 25.21 -4.23
#